data_AF-A0A7V5T8H5-F1
#
_entry.id   AF-A0A7V5T8H5-F1
#
_cell.length_a   1.000
_cell.length_b   1.000
_cell.length_c   1.000
_cell.angle_alpha   90.00
_cell.angle_beta   90.00
_cell.angle_gamma   90.00
#
_symmetry.space_group_name_H-M   'P 1'
#
loop_
_entity.id
_entity.type
_entity.pdbx_description
1 polymer ?
#
loop_
_entity_poly.entity_id
_entity_poly.type
_entity_poly.pdbx_seq_one_letter_code
_entity_poly.pdbx_strand_id
1 'polypeptide(L)'
;IVNAVRAVIEMAPPDVAADIHQFGIVLTGGGSLVRHLDERLREELSLPVVRAERPLEVVILGMARLLERPELRERFRADSPSPAWAEATLSEDAHPHSGMSISAWTQERPRRRHAMRGG
;
A
#
# COMPACT_ATOMS: atom_id res chain seq x y z
N ILE A 1 11.44 -6.56 -5.97
CA ILE A 1 11.08 -5.85 -4.72
C ILE A 1 11.90 -4.57 -4.56
N VAL A 2 13.23 -4.63 -4.48
CA VAL A 2 14.10 -3.42 -4.36
C VAL A 2 13.74 -2.32 -5.37
N ASN A 3 13.70 -2.63 -6.67
CA ASN A 3 13.35 -1.64 -7.69
C ASN A 3 11.94 -1.05 -7.54
N ALA A 4 10.98 -1.86 -7.05
CA ALA A 4 9.62 -1.38 -6.83
C ALA A 4 9.58 -0.40 -5.65
N VAL A 5 10.32 -0.68 -4.57
CA VAL A 5 10.44 0.24 -3.44
C VAL A 5 11.14 1.53 -3.87
N ARG A 6 12.23 1.43 -4.64
CA ARG A 6 12.94 2.60 -5.19
C ARG A 6 12.02 3.48 -6.03
N ALA A 7 11.28 2.89 -6.97
CA ALA A 7 10.35 3.63 -7.82
C ALA A 7 9.28 4.37 -7.00
N VAL A 8 8.74 3.76 -5.94
CA VAL A 8 7.76 4.41 -5.06
C VAL A 8 8.36 5.61 -4.33
N ILE A 9 9.60 5.52 -3.86
CA ILE A 9 10.30 6.63 -3.20
C ILE A 9 10.56 7.76 -4.20
N GLU A 10 10.97 7.45 -5.42
CA GLU A 10 11.23 8.43 -6.48
C GLU A 10 9.96 9.17 -6.95
N MET A 11 8.80 8.51 -6.86
CA MET A 11 7.50 9.11 -7.15
C MET A 11 6.90 9.91 -6.00
N ALA A 12 7.42 9.74 -4.77
CA ALA A 12 6.87 10.41 -3.60
C ALA A 12 7.10 11.93 -3.68
N PRO A 13 6.13 12.75 -3.20
CA PRO A 13 6.36 14.18 -3.01
C PRO A 13 7.61 14.47 -2.16
N PRO A 14 8.29 15.62 -2.35
CA PRO A 14 9.58 15.89 -1.69
C PRO A 14 9.55 15.81 -0.16
N ASP A 15 8.46 16.27 0.46
CA ASP A 15 8.21 16.19 1.90
C ASP A 15 8.09 14.73 2.37
N VAL A 16 7.34 13.91 1.64
CA VAL A 16 7.17 12.49 1.94
C VAL A 16 8.49 11.73 1.73
N ALA A 17 9.24 12.04 0.67
CA ALA A 17 10.53 11.42 0.41
C ALA A 17 11.55 11.75 1.53
N ALA A 18 11.58 13.01 1.98
CA ALA A 18 12.42 13.44 3.10
C ALA A 18 12.07 12.68 4.39
N ASP A 19 10.78 12.52 4.69
CA ASP A 19 10.31 11.73 5.84
C ASP A 19 10.73 10.26 5.73
N ILE A 20 10.64 9.64 4.54
CA ILE A 20 11.10 8.26 4.32
C ILE A 20 12.62 8.16 4.56
N HIS A 21 13.41 9.15 4.12
CA HIS A 21 14.84 9.20 4.37
C HIS A 21 15.18 9.33 5.86
N GLN A 22 14.37 10.08 6.61
CA GLN A 22 14.57 10.30 8.05
C GLN A 22 14.14 9.10 8.91
N PHE A 23 12.97 8.54 8.64
CA PHE A 23 12.34 7.52 9.49
C PHE A 23 12.51 6.09 8.98
N GLY A 24 12.78 5.91 7.69
CA GLY A 24 12.99 4.61 7.07
C GLY A 24 11.71 3.84 6.76
N ILE A 25 11.86 2.52 6.62
CA ILE A 25 10.84 1.59 6.13
C ILE A 25 10.59 0.49 7.17
N VAL A 26 9.33 0.19 7.43
CA VAL A 26 8.91 -0.96 8.26
C VAL A 26 8.37 -2.08 7.38
N LEU A 27 8.98 -3.25 7.42
CA LEU A 27 8.50 -4.45 6.72
C LEU A 27 7.43 -5.18 7.53
N THR A 28 6.37 -5.59 6.84
CA THR A 28 5.23 -6.30 7.43
C THR A 28 4.70 -7.38 6.47
N GLY A 29 3.78 -8.23 6.95
CA GLY A 29 3.18 -9.33 6.21
C GLY A 29 4.10 -10.55 6.05
N GLY A 30 3.58 -11.63 5.48
CA GLY A 30 4.34 -12.88 5.30
C GLY A 30 5.58 -12.73 4.39
N GLY A 31 5.51 -11.85 3.39
CA GLY A 31 6.64 -11.56 2.50
C GLY A 31 7.84 -10.93 3.22
N SER A 32 7.62 -10.26 4.34
CA SER A 32 8.72 -9.71 5.16
C SER A 32 9.58 -10.79 5.81
N LEU A 33 9.08 -12.03 5.92
CA LEU A 33 9.79 -13.13 6.57
C LEU A 33 10.88 -13.76 5.70
N VAL A 34 10.98 -13.37 4.43
CA VAL A 34 12.08 -13.77 3.55
C VAL A 34 13.41 -13.43 4.22
N ARG A 35 14.31 -14.42 4.21
CA ARG A 35 15.60 -14.32 4.90
C ARG A 35 16.41 -13.16 4.32
N HIS A 36 16.97 -12.32 5.21
CA HIS A 36 17.81 -11.17 4.87
C HIS A 36 17.16 -10.12 3.95
N LEU A 37 15.82 -10.12 3.79
CA LEU A 37 15.15 -9.13 2.95
C LEU A 37 15.32 -7.69 3.47
N ASP A 38 15.21 -7.50 4.77
CA ASP A 38 15.43 -6.21 5.43
C ASP A 38 16.88 -5.73 5.29
N GLU A 39 17.86 -6.63 5.45
CA GLU A 39 19.27 -6.34 5.21
C GLU A 39 19.51 -5.92 3.76
N ARG A 40 19.01 -6.70 2.80
CA ARG A 40 19.17 -6.38 1.38
C ARG A 40 18.54 -5.04 1.01
N LEU A 41 17.35 -4.73 1.54
CA LEU A 41 16.70 -3.43 1.29
C LEU A 41 17.48 -2.28 1.93
N ARG A 42 18.02 -2.48 3.13
CA ARG A 42 18.83 -1.48 3.83
C ARG A 42 20.09 -1.13 3.04
N GLU A 43 20.78 -2.13 2.52
CA GLU A 43 21.99 -1.96 1.69
C GLU A 43 21.70 -1.26 0.36
N GLU A 44 20.66 -1.69 -0.35
CA GLU A 44 20.36 -1.18 -1.69
C GLU A 44 19.75 0.22 -1.69
N LEU A 45 18.97 0.54 -0.66
CA LEU A 45 18.25 1.81 -0.57
C LEU A 45 19.02 2.85 0.26
N SER A 46 20.04 2.44 1.02
CA SER A 46 20.73 3.31 1.98
C SER A 46 19.76 3.98 2.97
N LEU A 47 18.74 3.23 3.40
CA LEU A 47 17.68 3.67 4.30
C LEU A 47 17.58 2.75 5.52
N PRO A 48 17.18 3.25 6.70
CA PRO A 48 16.80 2.37 7.80
C PRO A 48 15.64 1.47 7.35
N VAL A 49 15.83 0.15 7.46
CA VAL A 49 14.76 -0.83 7.23
C VAL A 49 14.66 -1.69 8.47
N VAL A 50 13.46 -1.82 9.03
CA VAL A 50 13.20 -2.66 10.20
C VAL A 50 12.04 -3.60 9.93
N ARG A 51 12.04 -4.76 10.56
CA ARG A 51 10.90 -5.68 10.51
C ARG A 51 9.98 -5.38 11.69
N ALA A 52 8.67 -5.35 11.44
CA ALA A 52 7.70 -5.28 12.53
C ALA A 52 7.87 -6.48 13.49
N GLU A 53 7.62 -6.27 14.78
CA GLU A 53 7.74 -7.31 15.82
C GLU A 53 6.79 -8.50 15.55
N ARG A 54 5.58 -8.20 15.08
CA ARG A 54 4.51 -9.17 14.80
C ARG A 54 4.04 -9.05 13.34
N PRO A 55 4.90 -9.32 12.34
CA PRO A 55 4.66 -8.91 10.95
C PRO A 55 3.45 -9.59 10.31
N LEU A 56 3.08 -10.79 10.76
CA LEU A 56 1.91 -11.52 10.28
C LEU A 56 0.58 -10.97 10.83
N GLU A 57 0.62 -10.24 11.94
CA GLU A 57 -0.58 -9.80 12.67
C GLU A 57 -0.83 -8.30 12.54
N VAL A 58 0.11 -7.54 11.97
CA VAL A 58 -0.01 -6.07 11.84
C VAL A 58 -1.35 -5.63 11.24
N VAL A 59 -1.85 -6.35 10.23
CA VAL A 59 -3.14 -6.03 9.58
C VAL A 59 -4.30 -6.15 10.56
N ILE A 60 -4.43 -7.30 11.24
CA ILE A 60 -5.56 -7.53 12.16
C ILE A 60 -5.45 -6.64 13.40
N LEU A 61 -4.23 -6.39 13.89
CA LEU A 61 -4.00 -5.48 15.02
C LEU A 61 -4.31 -4.02 14.66
N GLY A 62 -3.97 -3.59 13.44
CA GLY A 62 -4.34 -2.27 12.92
C GLY A 62 -5.85 -2.11 12.80
N MET A 63 -6.52 -3.13 12.28
CA MET A 63 -7.99 -3.15 12.18
C MET A 63 -8.67 -3.12 13.55
N ALA A 64 -8.19 -3.90 14.52
CA ALA A 64 -8.71 -3.88 15.89
C ALA A 64 -8.62 -2.47 16.51
N ARG A 65 -7.45 -1.81 16.39
CA ARG A 65 -7.24 -0.44 16.87
C ARG A 65 -8.14 0.59 16.18
N LEU A 66 -8.41 0.40 14.88
CA LEU A 66 -9.33 1.26 14.14
C LEU A 66 -10.77 1.12 14.67
N LEU A 67 -11.22 -0.10 14.94
CA LEU A 67 -12.57 -0.38 15.44
C LEU A 67 -12.80 0.12 16.87
N GLU A 68 -11.77 0.09 17.71
CA GLU A 68 -11.83 0.54 19.11
C GLU A 68 -11.87 2.07 19.26
N ARG A 69 -11.55 2.83 18.19
CA ARG A 69 -11.43 4.29 18.23
C ARG A 69 -12.48 4.96 17.33
N PRO A 70 -13.57 5.51 17.88
CA PRO A 70 -14.64 6.13 17.09
C PRO A 70 -14.13 7.20 16.12
N GLU A 71 -13.12 7.99 16.53
CA GLU A 71 -12.54 9.07 15.74
C GLU A 71 -11.80 8.54 14.51
N LEU A 72 -11.05 7.44 14.66
CA LEU A 72 -10.37 6.81 13.53
C LEU A 72 -11.37 6.14 12.59
N ARG A 73 -12.39 5.47 13.15
CA ARG A 73 -13.43 4.82 12.35
C ARG A 73 -14.19 5.83 11.48
N GLU A 74 -14.53 7.01 12.02
CA GLU A 74 -15.18 8.06 11.24
C GLU A 74 -14.25 8.65 10.18
N ARG A 75 -12.96 8.80 10.51
CA ARG A 75 -11.96 9.30 9.55
C ARG A 75 -11.69 8.33 8.39
N PHE A 76 -11.72 7.04 8.65
CA PHE A 76 -11.42 5.97 7.68
C PHE A 76 -12.64 5.10 7.41
N ARG A 77 -13.75 5.75 7.02
CA ARG A 77 -14.96 5.02 6.62
C ARG A 77 -14.76 4.40 5.24
N ALA A 78 -15.53 3.36 4.98
CA ALA A 78 -15.52 2.68 3.68
C ALA A 78 -15.97 3.57 2.51
N ASP A 79 -16.72 4.64 2.80
CA ASP A 79 -17.17 5.66 1.84
C ASP A 79 -16.30 6.92 1.84
N SER A 80 -15.17 6.93 2.56
CA SER A 80 -14.23 8.06 2.52
C SER A 80 -13.60 8.20 1.13
N PRO A 81 -13.38 9.44 0.65
CA PRO A 81 -12.75 9.67 -0.64
C PRO A 81 -11.33 9.09 -0.66
N SER A 82 -10.93 8.54 -1.81
CA SER A 82 -9.55 8.09 -2.03
C SER A 82 -8.58 9.24 -1.81
N PRO A 83 -7.44 9.01 -1.15
CA PRO A 83 -6.43 10.04 -1.00
C PRO A 83 -5.83 10.38 -2.37
N ALA A 84 -5.40 11.63 -2.56
CA ALA A 84 -4.88 12.13 -3.84
C ALA A 84 -3.73 11.28 -4.44
N TRP A 85 -2.91 10.64 -3.59
CA TRP A 85 -1.82 9.77 -4.04
C TRP A 85 -2.31 8.41 -4.57
N ALA A 86 -3.53 7.98 -4.26
CA ALA A 86 -4.12 6.76 -4.83
C ALA A 86 -4.27 6.88 -6.35
N GLU A 87 -4.51 8.09 -6.85
CA GLU A 87 -4.62 8.37 -8.28
C GLU A 87 -3.26 8.26 -9.00
N ALA A 88 -2.18 8.67 -8.33
CA ALA A 88 -0.84 8.71 -8.90
C ALA A 88 -0.13 7.35 -8.96
N THR A 89 -0.56 6.37 -8.16
CA THR A 89 0.20 5.11 -7.96
C THR A 89 -0.37 3.91 -8.72
N LEU A 90 -1.59 4.03 -9.26
CA LEU A 90 -2.28 2.97 -9.97
C LEU A 90 -2.28 3.29 -11.47
N SER A 91 -1.73 2.40 -12.31
CA SER A 91 -1.87 2.44 -13.78
C SER A 91 -3.33 2.79 -14.16
N GLU A 92 -3.55 3.56 -15.23
CA GLU A 92 -4.88 4.02 -15.67
C GLU A 92 -5.93 2.88 -15.74
N ASP A 93 -5.49 1.65 -16.03
CA ASP A 93 -6.33 0.44 -16.08
C ASP A 93 -6.77 -0.10 -14.70
N ALA A 94 -6.29 0.49 -13.61
CA ALA A 94 -6.56 0.07 -12.24
C ALA A 94 -7.52 0.99 -11.48
N HIS A 95 -8.11 1.98 -12.15
CA HIS A 95 -9.11 2.87 -11.56
C HIS A 95 -10.55 2.40 -11.84
N PRO A 96 -11.50 2.58 -10.89
CA PRO A 96 -12.88 2.84 -11.24
C PRO A 96 -12.96 4.15 -12.03
N HIS A 97 -13.61 4.16 -13.19
CA HIS A 97 -13.86 5.42 -13.89
C HIS A 97 -14.59 6.40 -12.97
N SER A 98 -14.28 7.69 -13.11
CA SER A 98 -14.79 8.77 -12.26
C SER A 98 -16.30 8.65 -12.04
N GLY A 99 -16.71 8.53 -10.77
CA GLY A 99 -18.10 8.33 -10.34
C GLY A 99 -18.44 6.93 -9.79
N MET A 100 -17.51 5.97 -9.82
CA MET A 100 -17.75 4.61 -9.33
C MET A 100 -17.08 4.35 -7.97
N SER A 101 -17.82 3.79 -7.01
CA SER A 101 -17.27 3.37 -5.71
C SER A 101 -16.30 2.18 -5.86
N ILE A 102 -15.28 2.11 -5.00
CA ILE A 102 -14.33 0.98 -4.89
C ILE A 102 -15.07 -0.37 -4.77
N SER A 103 -16.19 -0.38 -4.03
CA SER A 103 -17.03 -1.57 -3.86
C SER A 103 -17.66 -2.07 -5.16
N ALA A 104 -18.15 -1.14 -6.00
CA ALA A 104 -18.74 -1.44 -7.31
C ALA A 104 -17.69 -1.94 -8.31
N TRP A 105 -16.50 -1.34 -8.31
CA TRP A 105 -15.40 -1.75 -9.17
C TRP A 105 -14.84 -3.14 -8.83
N THR A 106 -14.76 -3.48 -7.54
CA THR A 106 -14.28 -4.79 -7.07
C THR A 106 -15.17 -5.93 -7.57
N GLN A 107 -16.48 -5.69 -7.70
CA GLN A 107 -17.45 -6.66 -8.23
C GLN A 107 -17.37 -6.82 -9.76
N GLU A 108 -16.86 -5.81 -10.49
CA GLU A 108 -16.77 -5.81 -11.97
C GLU A 108 -15.51 -6.53 -12.49
N ARG A 109 -14.41 -6.53 -11.71
CA ARG A 109 -13.10 -7.11 -12.04
C ARG A 109 -13.14 -8.58 -12.55
N PRO A 110 -13.97 -9.50 -12.02
CA PRO A 110 -14.02 -10.88 -12.52
C PRO A 110 -14.55 -11.00 -13.96
N ARG A 111 -15.41 -10.08 -14.41
CA ARG A 111 -16.06 -10.15 -15.72
C ARG A 111 -15.16 -9.75 -16.88
N ARG A 112 -14.25 -8.79 -16.68
CA ARG A 112 -13.35 -8.30 -17.74
C ARG A 112 -12.18 -9.23 -18.07
N ARG A 113 -11.75 -10.09 -17.14
CA ARG A 113 -10.66 -11.06 -17.41
C ARG A 113 -11.04 -12.17 -18.37
N HIS A 114 -12.33 -12.48 -18.53
CA HIS A 114 -12.79 -13.48 -19.51
C HIS A 114 -12.98 -12.90 -20.93
N ALA A 115 -13.12 -11.57 -21.07
CA ALA A 115 -13.34 -10.93 -22.37
C ALA A 115 -12.04 -10.66 -23.16
N MET A 116 -10.86 -10.67 -22.51
CA MET A 116 -9.58 -10.35 -23.15
C MET A 116 -8.69 -11.56 -23.47
N ARG A 117 -9.26 -12.78 -23.48
CA ARG A 117 -8.56 -14.01 -23.88
C ARG A 117 -9.10 -14.64 -25.18
N GLY A 118 -9.88 -13.89 -25.94
CA GLY A 118 -10.35 -14.26 -27.27
C GLY A 118 -10.27 -13.06 -28.20
N GLY A 119 -9.18 -12.97 -28.96
CA GLY A 119 -8.88 -11.93 -29.93
C GLY A 119 -7.54 -12.24 -30.57
#